data_AF-A0A101FUK4-F1
#
_entry.id   AF-A0A101FUK4-F1
#
_cell.length_a   1.000
_cell.length_b   1.000
_cell.length_c   1.000
_cell.angle_alpha   90.00
_cell.angle_beta   90.00
_cell.angle_gamma   90.00
#
_symmetry.space_group_name_H-M   'P 1'
#
loop_
_entity.id
_entity.type
_entity.pdbx_description
1 polymer ?
#
loop_
_entity_poly.entity_id
_entity_poly.type
_entity_poly.pdbx_seq_one_letter_code
_entity_poly.pdbx_strand_id
1 'polypeptide(L)'
;MFVADEEFVEKSFEEMEEDMKKLQKESERLKREATELMRRSDDLRSRSIDLRSEEPSAAEDMWQESEGLRAESREMMRLAVDCGLKAGDIKHRLEIHDQIVAVVDRADEIWKGAIRGRRS
;
A
#
# COMPACT_ATOMS: atom_id res chain seq x y z
N MET A 1 17.40 17.61 31.81
CA MET A 1 16.37 17.93 30.81
C MET A 1 16.10 16.62 30.08
N PHE A 2 15.10 15.87 30.55
CA PHE A 2 14.73 14.60 29.92
C PHE A 2 13.88 14.95 28.71
N VAL A 3 14.42 14.75 27.52
CA VAL A 3 13.63 14.74 26.28
C VAL A 3 12.80 13.48 26.40
N ALA A 4 11.50 13.63 26.63
CA ALA A 4 10.57 12.53 26.57
C ALA A 4 10.69 11.93 25.17
N ASP A 5 11.04 10.64 25.12
CA ASP A 5 10.92 9.82 23.92
C ASP A 5 9.54 10.10 23.31
N GLU A 6 9.52 10.39 22.02
CA GLU A 6 8.31 10.50 21.21
C GLU A 6 7.53 9.18 21.32
N GLU A 7 6.61 9.18 22.28
CA GLU A 7 5.30 8.55 22.24
C GLU A 7 5.28 7.23 21.44
N PHE A 8 5.60 6.13 22.12
CA PHE A 8 5.02 4.83 21.79
C PHE A 8 3.49 4.94 22.00
N VAL A 9 2.79 5.64 21.11
CA VAL A 9 1.34 5.53 21.01
C VAL A 9 1.10 4.15 20.44
N GLU A 10 0.77 3.22 21.33
CA GLU A 10 0.30 1.90 20.97
C GLU A 10 -1.00 2.10 20.18
N LYS A 11 -0.90 2.13 18.84
CA LYS A 11 -2.07 2.22 17.97
C LYS A 11 -3.01 1.08 18.32
N SER A 12 -4.29 1.41 18.48
CA SER A 12 -5.33 0.42 18.62
C SER A 12 -5.39 -0.48 17.37
N PHE A 13 -5.91 -1.70 17.54
CA PHE A 13 -6.11 -2.64 16.44
C PHE A 13 -7.05 -2.07 15.36
N GLU A 14 -8.06 -1.31 15.77
CA GLU A 14 -8.96 -0.63 14.84
C GLU A 14 -8.23 0.41 13.98
N GLU A 15 -7.34 1.21 14.58
CA GLU A 15 -6.49 2.16 13.84
C GLU A 15 -5.53 1.44 12.88
N MET A 16 -4.95 0.32 13.31
CA MET A 16 -4.10 -0.50 12.44
C MET A 16 -4.88 -1.07 11.25
N GLU A 17 -6.10 -1.58 11.47
CA GLU A 17 -6.98 -2.03 10.39
C GLU A 17 -7.32 -0.91 9.41
N GLU A 18 -7.65 0.28 9.91
CA GLU A 18 -7.91 1.42 9.08
C GLU A 18 -6.69 1.83 8.25
N ASP A 19 -5.52 1.88 8.88
CA ASP A 19 -4.27 2.22 8.21
C ASP A 19 -3.92 1.21 7.12
N MET A 20 -4.09 -0.09 7.38
CA MET A 20 -3.94 -1.13 6.36
C MET A 20 -4.88 -0.89 5.18
N LYS A 21 -6.17 -0.64 5.44
CA LYS A 21 -7.18 -0.39 4.38
C LYS A 21 -6.85 0.88 3.59
N LYS A 22 -6.41 1.95 4.28
CA LYS A 22 -5.96 3.21 3.64
C LYS A 22 -4.77 2.97 2.72
N LEU A 23 -3.75 2.24 3.18
CA LEU A 23 -2.57 1.90 2.39
C LEU A 23 -2.89 1.01 1.18
N GLN A 24 -3.81 0.04 1.32
CA GLN A 24 -4.27 -0.78 0.20
C GLN A 24 -4.98 0.06 -0.85
N LYS A 25 -5.92 0.92 -0.42
CA LYS A 25 -6.64 1.83 -1.32
C LYS A 25 -5.68 2.78 -2.05
N GLU A 26 -4.68 3.28 -1.34
CA GLU A 26 -3.66 4.14 -1.91
C GLU A 26 -2.78 3.41 -2.93
N SER A 27 -2.35 2.18 -2.62
CA SER A 27 -1.62 1.32 -3.57
C SER A 27 -2.41 1.10 -4.86
N GLU A 28 -3.72 0.84 -4.75
CA GLU A 28 -4.58 0.69 -5.93
C GLU A 28 -4.74 1.99 -6.73
N ARG A 29 -4.92 3.12 -6.05
CA ARG A 29 -5.02 4.44 -6.68
C ARG A 29 -3.77 4.73 -7.50
N LEU A 30 -2.59 4.58 -6.87
CA LEU A 30 -1.29 4.81 -7.51
C LEU A 30 -1.06 3.89 -8.72
N LYS A 31 -1.45 2.61 -8.64
CA LYS A 31 -1.37 1.69 -9.80
C LYS A 31 -2.23 2.14 -10.98
N ARG A 32 -3.44 2.66 -10.71
CA ARG A 32 -4.34 3.17 -11.75
C ARG A 32 -3.74 4.43 -12.40
N GLU A 33 -3.23 5.35 -11.59
CA GLU A 33 -2.57 6.58 -12.06
C GLU A 33 -1.33 6.26 -12.89
N ALA A 34 -0.48 5.34 -12.44
CA ALA A 34 0.67 4.88 -13.20
C ALA A 34 0.29 4.31 -14.57
N THR A 35 -0.80 3.53 -14.62
CA THR A 35 -1.30 2.94 -15.88
C THR A 35 -1.80 4.02 -16.84
N GLU A 36 -2.49 5.03 -16.32
CA GLU A 36 -2.98 6.16 -17.11
C GLU A 36 -1.81 7.02 -17.65
N LEU A 37 -0.80 7.29 -16.83
CA LEU A 37 0.42 7.99 -17.26
C LEU A 37 1.15 7.22 -18.38
N MET A 38 1.23 5.89 -18.29
CA MET A 38 1.82 5.08 -19.36
C MET A 38 1.02 5.17 -20.65
N ARG A 39 -0.32 5.12 -20.60
CA ARG A 39 -1.15 5.27 -21.79
C ARG A 39 -0.95 6.62 -22.47
N ARG A 40 -0.89 7.70 -21.68
CA ARG A 40 -0.63 9.06 -22.21
C ARG A 40 0.78 9.16 -22.82
N SER A 41 1.77 8.56 -22.17
CA SER A 41 3.13 8.48 -22.72
C SER A 41 3.16 7.73 -24.06
N ASP A 42 2.46 6.60 -24.17
CA ASP A 42 2.41 5.82 -25.42
C ASP A 42 1.72 6.59 -26.56
N ASP A 43 0.66 7.35 -26.26
CA ASP A 43 -0.02 8.24 -27.22
C ASP A 43 0.89 9.37 -27.69
N LEU A 44 1.53 10.11 -26.77
CA LEU A 44 2.48 11.18 -27.11
C LEU A 44 3.66 10.67 -27.95
N ARG A 45 4.19 9.49 -27.60
CA ARG A 45 5.28 8.88 -28.35
C ARG A 45 4.85 8.51 -29.77
N SER A 46 3.63 8.01 -29.94
CA SER A 46 3.07 7.69 -31.26
C SER A 46 2.94 8.95 -32.12
N ARG A 47 2.37 10.03 -31.56
CA ARG A 47 2.23 11.33 -32.24
C ARG A 47 3.58 11.98 -32.56
N SER A 48 4.55 11.86 -31.66
CA SER A 48 5.92 12.31 -31.89
C SER A 48 6.56 11.63 -33.11
N ILE A 49 6.34 10.32 -33.28
CA ILE A 49 6.84 9.58 -34.43
C ILE A 49 6.20 10.08 -35.72
N ASP A 50 4.88 10.29 -35.72
CA ASP A 50 4.13 10.75 -36.88
C ASP A 50 4.56 12.15 -37.34
N LEU A 51 4.83 13.06 -36.38
CA LEU A 51 5.23 14.45 -36.66
C LEU A 51 6.71 14.61 -37.02
N ARG A 52 7.54 13.58 -36.89
CA ARG A 52 9.00 13.70 -36.91
C ARG A 52 9.57 14.25 -38.22
N SER A 53 8.89 14.04 -39.35
CA SER A 53 9.30 14.55 -40.66
C SER A 53 8.80 15.96 -40.96
N GLU A 54 7.70 16.37 -40.34
CA GLU A 54 7.01 17.63 -40.65
C GLU A 54 7.39 18.73 -39.65
N GLU A 55 7.38 18.40 -38.36
CA GLU A 55 7.69 19.31 -37.26
C GLU A 55 8.67 18.67 -36.27
N PRO A 56 9.97 18.57 -36.60
CA PRO A 56 10.95 17.87 -35.77
C PRO A 56 11.08 18.42 -34.34
N SER A 57 10.90 19.73 -34.15
CA SER A 57 10.95 20.35 -32.82
C SER A 57 9.77 19.93 -31.95
N ALA A 58 8.55 20.01 -32.50
CA ALA A 58 7.34 19.60 -31.78
C ALA A 58 7.34 18.09 -31.48
N ALA A 59 7.86 17.29 -32.43
CA ALA A 59 8.05 15.86 -32.22
C ALA A 59 9.02 15.55 -31.06
N GLU A 60 10.13 16.27 -30.96
CA GLU A 60 11.09 16.11 -29.86
C GLU A 60 10.48 16.54 -28.51
N ASP A 61 9.74 17.65 -28.47
CA ASP A 61 9.07 18.10 -27.24
C ASP A 61 8.07 17.04 -26.73
N MET A 62 7.24 16.49 -27.63
CA MET A 62 6.32 15.39 -27.30
C MET A 62 7.05 14.13 -26.83
N TRP A 63 8.20 13.84 -27.43
CA TRP A 63 9.02 12.69 -27.01
C TRP A 63 9.53 12.87 -25.58
N GLN A 64 10.09 14.04 -25.27
CA GLN A 64 10.60 14.36 -23.94
C GLN A 64 9.47 14.35 -22.89
N GLU A 65 8.31 14.91 -23.21
CA GLU A 65 7.13 14.83 -22.35
C GLU A 65 6.72 13.37 -22.10
N SER A 66 6.71 12.54 -23.15
CA SER A 66 6.40 11.11 -23.01
C SER A 66 7.35 10.39 -22.06
N GLU A 67 8.65 10.71 -22.09
CA GLU A 67 9.66 10.11 -21.22
C GLU A 67 9.52 10.61 -19.77
N GLY A 68 9.13 11.88 -19.58
CA GLY A 68 8.74 12.43 -18.29
C GLY A 68 7.57 11.65 -17.66
N LEU A 69 6.50 11.43 -18.43
CA LEU A 69 5.35 10.64 -17.98
C LEU A 69 5.71 9.19 -17.66
N ARG A 70 6.63 8.55 -18.41
CA ARG A 70 7.13 7.21 -18.07
C ARG A 70 7.88 7.21 -16.75
N ALA A 71 8.71 8.21 -16.50
CA ALA A 71 9.45 8.33 -15.24
C ALA A 71 8.49 8.49 -14.06
N GLU A 72 7.49 9.36 -14.18
CA GLU A 72 6.48 9.56 -13.17
C GLU A 72 5.65 8.28 -12.92
N SER A 73 5.24 7.58 -13.98
CA SER A 73 4.54 6.29 -13.86
C SER A 73 5.35 5.25 -13.08
N ARG A 74 6.66 5.14 -13.35
CA ARG A 74 7.54 4.23 -12.61
C ARG A 74 7.61 4.59 -11.12
N GLU A 75 7.68 5.88 -10.80
CA GLU A 75 7.69 6.32 -9.42
C GLU A 75 6.36 6.03 -8.71
N MET A 76 5.22 6.25 -9.38
CA MET A 76 3.91 5.88 -8.85
C MET A 76 3.79 4.38 -8.60
N MET A 77 4.32 3.53 -9.49
CA MET A 77 4.38 2.08 -9.25
C MET A 77 5.28 1.72 -8.07
N ARG A 78 6.43 2.38 -7.91
CA ARG A 78 7.33 2.17 -6.77
C ARG A 78 6.61 2.49 -5.46
N LEU A 79 5.97 3.65 -5.37
CA LEU A 79 5.17 4.07 -4.22
C LEU A 79 4.00 3.10 -3.95
N ALA A 80 3.34 2.62 -5.00
CA ALA A 80 2.25 1.65 -4.85
C ALA A 80 2.74 0.34 -4.22
N VAL A 81 3.92 -0.13 -4.61
CA VAL A 81 4.55 -1.32 -4.02
C VAL A 81 4.91 -1.07 -2.55
N ASP A 82 5.51 0.08 -2.24
CA ASP A 82 5.84 0.46 -0.86
C ASP A 82 4.58 0.49 0.04
N CYS A 83 3.48 1.09 -0.44
CA CYS A 83 2.20 1.07 0.26
C CYS A 83 1.67 -0.37 0.45
N GLY A 84 1.80 -1.22 -0.57
CA GLY A 84 1.38 -2.61 -0.51
C GLY A 84 2.16 -3.44 0.51
N LEU A 85 3.48 -3.25 0.59
CA LEU A 85 4.34 -3.90 1.56
C LEU A 85 3.98 -3.47 2.99
N LYS A 86 3.84 -2.17 3.23
CA LYS A 86 3.42 -1.64 4.55
C LYS A 86 2.05 -2.19 4.98
N ALA A 87 1.10 -2.27 4.06
CA ALA A 87 -0.19 -2.89 4.35
C ALA A 87 -0.06 -4.38 4.69
N GLY A 88 0.81 -5.11 3.97
CA GLY A 88 1.11 -6.52 4.25
C GLY A 88 1.69 -6.73 5.65
N ASP A 89 2.62 -5.86 6.06
CA ASP A 89 3.22 -5.92 7.40
C ASP A 89 2.17 -5.69 8.50
N ILE A 90 1.28 -4.71 8.31
CA ILE A 90 0.19 -4.46 9.27
C ILE A 90 -0.76 -5.66 9.32
N LYS A 91 -1.14 -6.19 8.15
CA LYS A 91 -1.98 -7.38 8.07
C LYS A 91 -1.39 -8.56 8.85
N HIS A 92 -0.09 -8.82 8.67
CA HIS A 92 0.58 -9.90 9.37
C HIS A 92 0.57 -9.71 10.89
N ARG A 93 0.75 -8.49 11.37
CA ARG A 93 0.64 -8.17 12.81
C ARG A 93 -0.76 -8.41 13.36
N LEU A 94 -1.80 -8.04 12.61
CA LEU A 94 -3.19 -8.32 12.98
C LEU A 94 -3.48 -9.83 13.02
N GLU A 95 -2.98 -10.60 12.05
CA GLU A 95 -3.13 -12.06 12.03
C GLU A 95 -2.47 -12.73 13.24
N ILE A 96 -1.28 -12.26 13.66
CA ILE A 96 -0.62 -12.74 14.88
C ILE A 96 -1.47 -12.44 16.11
N HIS A 97 -2.02 -11.22 16.20
CA HIS A 97 -2.89 -10.85 17.31
C HIS A 97 -4.10 -11.78 17.41
N ASP A 98 -4.80 -12.02 16.31
CA ASP A 98 -5.98 -12.87 16.29
C ASP A 98 -5.67 -14.31 16.72
N GLN A 99 -4.49 -14.83 16.34
CA GLN A 99 -4.01 -16.13 16.79
C GLN A 99 -3.76 -16.16 18.31
N ILE A 100 -3.17 -15.11 18.86
CA ILE A 100 -2.93 -15.00 20.32
C ILE A 100 -4.26 -14.98 21.07
N VAL A 101 -5.22 -14.16 20.64
CA VAL A 101 -6.56 -14.07 21.25
C VAL A 101 -7.25 -15.43 21.22
N ALA A 102 -7.24 -16.12 20.08
CA ALA A 102 -7.85 -17.44 19.95
C ALA A 102 -7.25 -18.50 20.89
N VAL A 103 -5.94 -18.43 21.17
CA VAL A 103 -5.28 -19.31 22.15
C VAL A 103 -5.75 -19.01 23.57
N VAL A 104 -5.85 -17.72 23.92
CA VAL A 104 -6.31 -17.29 25.25
C VAL A 104 -7.76 -17.73 25.48
N ASP A 105 -8.66 -17.47 24.53
CA ASP A 105 -10.07 -17.86 24.65
C ASP A 105 -10.23 -19.37 24.83
N ARG A 106 -9.48 -20.17 24.04
CA ARG A 106 -9.48 -21.63 24.16
C ARG A 106 -8.98 -22.08 25.53
N ALA A 107 -7.92 -21.47 26.05
CA ALA A 107 -7.42 -21.80 27.38
C ALA A 107 -8.48 -21.50 28.45
N ASP A 108 -9.15 -20.36 28.33
CA ASP A 108 -10.21 -19.92 29.23
C ASP A 108 -11.41 -20.89 29.26
N GLU A 109 -11.82 -21.41 28.09
CA GLU A 109 -12.83 -22.44 27.97
C GLU A 109 -12.44 -23.76 28.66
N ILE A 110 -11.19 -24.20 28.46
CA ILE A 110 -10.66 -25.41 29.11
C ILE A 110 -10.69 -25.25 30.63
N TRP A 111 -10.22 -24.11 31.15
CA TRP A 111 -10.25 -23.82 32.58
C TRP A 111 -11.68 -23.80 33.13
N LYS A 112 -12.63 -23.14 32.45
CA LYS A 112 -14.05 -23.13 32.85
C LYS A 112 -14.65 -24.55 32.86
N GLY A 113 -14.30 -25.38 31.88
CA GLY A 113 -14.70 -26.79 31.82
C GLY A 113 -14.17 -27.61 33.00
N ALA A 114 -12.88 -27.47 33.33
CA ALA A 114 -12.25 -28.17 34.44
C ALA A 114 -12.87 -27.79 35.80
N ILE A 115 -13.21 -26.50 36.00
CA ILE A 115 -13.87 -26.04 37.23
C ILE A 115 -15.29 -26.61 37.37
N ARG A 116 -16.04 -26.71 36.27
CA ARG A 116 -17.39 -27.30 36.27
C ARG A 116 -17.36 -28.80 36.57
N GLY A 117 -16.44 -29.55 35.96
CA GLY A 117 -16.28 -31.00 36.19
C GLY A 117 -15.82 -31.37 37.60
N ARG A 118 -15.28 -30.41 38.37
CA ARG A 118 -14.88 -30.62 39.78
C ARG A 118 -16.01 -30.38 40.79
N ARG A 119 -17.17 -29.87 40.34
CA ARG A 119 -18.35 -29.57 41.17
C ARG A 119 -19.50 -30.58 41.01
N SER A 120 -19.32 -31.61 40.17
CA SER A 120 -20.20 -32.78 40.04
C SER A 120 -19.60 -33.99 40.75
#